data_AF-A0A6A4LNE7-F1
#
_entry.id   AF-A0A6A4LNE7-F1
#
_cell.length_a   1.000
_cell.length_b   1.000
_cell.length_c   1.000
_cell.angle_alpha   90.00
_cell.angle_beta   90.00
_cell.angle_gamma   90.00
#
_symmetry.space_group_name_H-M   'P 1'
#
loop_
_entity.id
_entity.type
_entity.pdbx_description
1 polymer ?
#
loop_
_entity_poly.entity_id
_entity_poly.type
_entity_poly.pdbx_seq_one_letter_code
_entity_poly.pdbx_strand_id
1 'polypeptide(L)'
;MFQGEIKHHQRFDFERVPAVVELCWQAGADPEDESLNPSRWNSEDSVGVGVIGADSLSPDDLRLIARGTLRAWEILRSGVQKLLMVYPSKVCKHCSEVHVGPSGHRARLCGVFKFESWRGAHLWKKAEVDDLVPPRLPGTVGLRIL
;
A
#
# COMPACT_ATOMS: atom_id res chain seq x y z
N MET A 1 -18.08 14.44 -0.48
CA MET A 1 -18.38 14.76 -1.90
C MET A 1 -18.81 13.47 -2.56
N PHE A 2 -20.04 13.38 -3.08
CA PHE A 2 -20.49 12.21 -3.82
C PHE A 2 -19.95 12.30 -5.26
N GLN A 3 -19.06 11.40 -5.66
CA GLN A 3 -18.64 11.30 -7.07
C GLN A 3 -19.86 10.89 -7.90
N GLY A 4 -20.11 11.63 -8.98
CA GLY A 4 -21.24 11.42 -9.89
C GLY A 4 -21.25 10.00 -10.48
N GLU A 5 -22.43 9.54 -10.88
CA GLU A 5 -22.65 8.17 -11.37
C GLU A 5 -21.71 7.79 -12.52
N ILE A 6 -20.73 6.93 -12.22
CA ILE A 6 -19.79 6.36 -13.19
C ILE A 6 -20.53 5.32 -14.04
N LYS A 7 -20.51 5.47 -15.37
CA LYS A 7 -21.13 4.51 -16.31
C LYS A 7 -20.42 3.15 -16.27
N HIS A 8 -21.14 2.06 -16.56
CA HIS A 8 -20.62 0.67 -16.45
C HIS A 8 -19.32 0.40 -17.21
N HIS A 9 -19.05 1.10 -18.32
CA HIS A 9 -17.80 0.97 -19.08
C HIS A 9 -16.65 1.75 -18.44
N GLN A 10 -16.93 2.93 -17.88
CA GLN A 10 -15.93 3.83 -17.29
C GLN A 10 -15.23 3.24 -16.06
N ARG A 11 -15.81 2.21 -15.42
CA ARG A 11 -15.20 1.54 -14.26
C ARG A 11 -13.84 0.88 -14.55
N PHE A 12 -13.52 0.63 -15.82
CA PHE A 12 -12.24 0.07 -16.24
C PHE A 12 -11.22 1.12 -16.69
N ASP A 13 -11.63 2.38 -16.76
CA ASP A 13 -10.81 3.47 -17.31
C ASP A 13 -9.99 4.18 -16.22
N PHE A 14 -10.26 3.88 -14.94
CA PHE A 14 -9.50 4.44 -13.82
C PHE A 14 -8.26 3.60 -13.52
N GLU A 15 -7.13 4.29 -13.34
CA GLU A 15 -5.88 3.70 -12.89
C GLU A 15 -6.01 3.16 -11.46
N ARG A 16 -5.33 2.04 -11.18
CA ARG A 16 -5.30 1.48 -9.83
C ARG A 16 -4.16 2.10 -9.04
N VAL A 17 -4.52 2.78 -7.96
CA VAL A 17 -3.58 3.27 -6.95
C VAL A 17 -3.43 2.19 -5.86
N PRO A 18 -2.22 1.98 -5.28
CA PRO A 18 -2.05 1.11 -4.12
C PRO A 18 -2.94 1.58 -2.96
N ALA A 19 -3.62 0.66 -2.28
CA ALA A 19 -4.56 1.02 -1.21
C ALA A 19 -3.93 1.82 -0.06
N VAL A 20 -2.65 1.58 0.22
CA VAL A 20 -1.90 2.37 1.22
C VAL A 20 -1.77 3.83 0.77
N VAL A 21 -1.51 4.08 -0.51
CA VAL A 21 -1.39 5.42 -1.07
C VAL A 21 -2.74 6.13 -1.05
N GLU A 22 -3.82 5.44 -1.43
CA GLU A 22 -5.19 5.95 -1.33
C GLU A 22 -5.55 6.33 0.12
N LEU A 23 -5.21 5.48 1.10
CA LEU A 23 -5.44 5.80 2.52
C LEU A 23 -4.67 7.05 2.97
N CYS A 24 -3.42 7.21 2.53
CA CYS A 24 -2.63 8.40 2.82
C CYS A 24 -3.27 9.65 2.21
N TRP A 25 -3.70 9.60 0.95
CA TRP A 25 -4.40 10.70 0.29
C TRP A 25 -5.69 11.10 1.01
N GLN A 26 -6.54 10.13 1.38
CA GLN A 26 -7.76 10.42 2.15
C GLN A 26 -7.46 11.02 3.53
N ALA A 27 -6.31 10.69 4.11
CA ALA A 27 -5.82 11.29 5.35
C ALA A 27 -5.22 12.69 5.19
N GLY A 28 -5.20 13.24 3.97
CA GLY A 28 -4.67 14.56 3.66
C GLY A 28 -3.17 14.59 3.40
N ALA A 29 -2.53 13.44 3.15
CA ALA A 29 -1.16 13.43 2.63
C ALA A 29 -1.17 13.91 1.17
N ASP A 30 -0.35 14.90 0.86
CA ASP A 30 -0.12 15.37 -0.50
C ASP A 30 1.27 14.87 -0.97
N PRO A 31 1.37 14.09 -2.06
CA PRO A 31 2.66 13.65 -2.60
C PRO A 31 3.53 14.80 -3.12
N GLU A 32 2.94 15.97 -3.39
CA GLU A 32 3.66 17.17 -3.80
C GLU A 32 4.00 18.11 -2.64
N ASP A 33 3.69 17.73 -1.39
CA ASP A 33 4.08 18.52 -0.22
C ASP A 33 5.61 18.57 -0.10
N GLU A 34 6.15 19.79 -0.21
CA GLU A 34 7.54 20.15 0.00
C GLU A 34 8.10 19.66 1.35
N SER A 35 7.22 19.35 2.32
CA SER A 35 7.59 18.77 3.63
C SER A 35 8.03 17.30 3.57
N LEU A 36 7.64 16.54 2.54
CA LEU A 36 8.07 15.16 2.29
C LEU A 36 9.36 15.09 1.46
N ASN A 37 9.92 16.25 1.08
CA ASN A 37 11.20 16.31 0.42
C ASN A 37 12.26 15.62 1.32
N PRO A 38 12.92 14.54 0.85
CA PRO A 38 13.90 13.79 1.64
C PRO A 38 15.04 14.68 2.16
N SER A 39 15.19 15.86 1.60
CA SER A 39 16.18 16.86 1.98
C SER A 39 15.94 17.52 3.35
N ARG A 40 14.75 17.43 3.98
CA ARG A 40 14.49 18.04 5.31
C ARG A 40 14.75 17.14 6.51
N TRP A 41 15.04 15.85 6.34
CA TRP A 41 15.49 14.98 7.43
C TRP A 41 16.97 15.22 7.82
N ASN A 42 17.58 16.29 7.30
CA ASN A 42 18.99 16.63 7.47
C ASN A 42 19.28 17.59 8.64
N SER A 43 18.64 17.42 9.80
CA SER A 43 19.02 18.06 11.07
C SER A 43 18.17 17.39 12.17
N GLU A 44 18.68 16.59 13.12
CA GLU A 44 20.02 16.43 13.66
C GLU A 44 20.23 14.93 14.00
N ASP A 45 21.33 14.36 13.50
CA ASP A 45 21.93 13.05 13.79
C ASP A 45 22.05 12.09 12.58
N SER A 46 23.07 12.37 11.75
CA SER A 46 23.94 11.47 10.98
C SER A 46 23.37 10.50 9.91
N VAL A 47 23.95 10.64 8.70
CA VAL A 47 23.99 9.81 7.49
C VAL A 47 22.87 10.05 6.45
N GLY A 48 23.18 10.94 5.51
CA GLY A 48 22.40 11.19 4.30
C GLY A 48 22.44 9.99 3.34
N VAL A 49 21.30 9.33 3.18
CA VAL A 49 21.09 8.31 2.14
C VAL A 49 20.77 9.03 0.83
N GLY A 50 21.81 9.52 0.17
CA GLY A 50 21.75 9.73 -1.27
C GLY A 50 21.67 8.36 -1.94
N VAL A 51 20.81 8.20 -2.95
CA VAL A 51 20.71 6.96 -3.74
C VAL A 51 21.98 6.81 -4.58
N ILE A 52 23.04 6.29 -3.96
CA ILE A 52 24.29 5.90 -4.62
C ILE A 52 24.03 4.54 -5.28
N GLY A 53 24.45 4.39 -6.54
CA GLY A 53 24.38 3.12 -7.27
C GLY A 53 24.97 1.97 -6.45
N ALA A 54 24.36 0.79 -6.55
CA ALA A 54 24.57 -0.36 -5.66
C ALA A 54 26.00 -0.93 -5.59
N ASP A 55 26.94 -0.40 -6.38
CA ASP A 55 28.22 -1.04 -6.64
C ASP A 55 29.33 -0.73 -5.61
N SER A 56 29.05 0.01 -4.52
CA SER A 56 30.08 0.26 -3.46
C SER A 56 29.53 0.60 -2.07
N LEU A 57 28.45 -0.03 -1.60
CA LEU A 57 28.03 0.15 -0.20
C LEU A 57 28.93 -0.66 0.73
N SER A 58 29.48 -0.02 1.77
CA SER A 58 30.23 -0.74 2.79
C SER A 58 29.31 -1.69 3.59
N PRO A 59 29.85 -2.72 4.26
CA PRO A 59 29.04 -3.58 5.13
C PRO A 59 28.27 -2.80 6.20
N ASP A 60 28.80 -1.69 6.68
CA ASP A 60 28.15 -0.85 7.69
C ASP A 60 27.04 0.02 7.08
N ASP A 61 27.21 0.52 5.85
CA ASP A 61 26.13 1.20 5.11
C ASP A 61 24.96 0.25 4.83
N LEU A 62 25.26 -0.99 4.43
CA LEU A 62 24.25 -2.02 4.24
C LEU A 62 23.51 -2.35 5.55
N ARG A 63 24.22 -2.43 6.67
CA ARG A 63 23.59 -2.61 8.00
C ARG A 63 22.70 -1.43 8.36
N LEU A 64 23.14 -0.20 8.09
CA LEU A 64 22.39 1.00 8.37
C LEU A 64 21.10 1.04 7.54
N ILE A 65 21.21 0.80 6.22
CA ILE A 65 20.07 0.73 5.30
C ILE A 65 19.10 -0.38 5.72
N ALA A 66 19.59 -1.56 6.09
CA ALA A 66 18.75 -2.66 6.54
C ALA A 66 17.96 -2.30 7.81
N ARG A 67 18.61 -1.68 8.80
CA ARG A 67 17.96 -1.20 10.03
C ARG A 67 16.92 -0.12 9.75
N GLY A 68 17.27 0.86 8.90
CA GLY A 68 16.37 1.93 8.50
C GLY A 68 15.15 1.41 7.75
N THR A 69 15.35 0.49 6.82
CA THR A 69 14.28 -0.17 6.04
C THR A 69 13.33 -0.94 6.95
N LEU A 70 13.86 -1.74 7.90
CA LEU A 70 13.03 -2.47 8.86
C LEU A 70 12.21 -1.52 9.74
N ARG A 71 12.84 -0.46 10.26
CA ARG A 71 12.14 0.54 11.07
C ARG A 71 11.04 1.25 10.27
N ALA A 72 11.33 1.66 9.04
CA ALA A 72 10.36 2.30 8.16
C ALA A 72 9.17 1.36 7.87
N TRP A 73 9.44 0.07 7.68
CA TRP A 73 8.41 -0.95 7.48
C TRP A 73 7.49 -1.13 8.70
N GLU A 74 8.05 -1.16 9.91
CA GLU A 74 7.28 -1.21 11.16
C GLU A 74 6.41 0.03 11.35
N ILE A 75 6.96 1.21 11.07
CA ILE A 75 6.24 2.49 11.11
C ILE A 75 5.08 2.47 10.10
N LEU A 76 5.33 2.03 8.87
CA LEU A 76 4.32 1.90 7.83
C LEU A 76 3.16 0.99 8.28
N ARG A 77 3.47 -0.20 8.80
CA ARG A 77 2.46 -1.14 9.30
C ARG A 77 1.61 -0.54 10.43
N SER A 78 2.25 0.14 11.39
CA SER A 78 1.56 0.84 12.48
C SER A 78 0.67 1.98 11.95
N GLY A 79 1.17 2.76 10.98
CA GLY A 79 0.41 3.83 10.34
C GLY A 79 -0.83 3.31 9.60
N VAL A 80 -0.66 2.28 8.77
CA VAL A 80 -1.77 1.62 8.06
C VAL A 80 -2.79 1.07 9.04
N GLN A 81 -2.37 0.46 10.15
CA GLN A 81 -3.29 0.01 11.19
C GLN A 81 -4.15 1.14 11.72
N LYS A 82 -3.56 2.32 11.98
CA LYS A 82 -4.28 3.50 12.46
C LYS A 82 -5.24 4.04 11.41
N LEU A 83 -4.82 4.11 10.15
CA LEU A 83 -5.66 4.57 9.04
C LEU A 83 -6.86 3.65 8.83
N LEU A 84 -6.70 2.33 8.94
CA LEU A 84 -7.81 1.37 8.84
C LEU A 84 -8.85 1.50 9.97
N MET A 85 -8.50 2.12 11.11
CA MET A 85 -9.48 2.44 12.16
C MET A 85 -10.37 3.64 11.80
N VAL A 86 -9.88 4.54 10.96
CA VAL A 86 -10.57 5.79 10.58
C VAL A 86 -11.27 5.67 9.23
N TYR A 87 -10.62 5.02 8.28
CA TYR A 87 -11.08 4.86 6.89
C TYR A 87 -11.50 3.40 6.66
N PRO A 88 -12.81 3.09 6.70
CA PRO A 88 -13.30 1.74 6.49
C PRO A 88 -12.79 1.21 5.16
N SER A 89 -12.14 0.06 5.17
CA SER A 89 -11.58 -0.53 3.96
C SER A 89 -11.96 -2.00 3.87
N LYS A 90 -12.12 -2.48 2.64
CA LYS A 90 -12.56 -3.84 2.32
C LYS A 90 -11.61 -4.47 1.33
N VAL A 91 -11.33 -5.76 1.48
CA VAL A 91 -10.52 -6.53 0.53
C VAL A 91 -11.33 -7.70 -0.03
N CYS A 92 -11.11 -8.03 -1.29
CA CYS A 92 -11.67 -9.21 -1.91
C CYS A 92 -10.89 -10.44 -1.44
N LYS A 93 -11.61 -11.47 -0.96
CA LYS A 93 -11.01 -12.74 -0.50
C LYS A 93 -10.28 -13.53 -1.59
N HIS A 94 -10.50 -13.22 -2.86
CA HIS A 94 -10.05 -14.07 -3.97
C HIS A 94 -8.98 -13.44 -4.85
N CYS A 95 -9.07 -12.13 -5.12
CA CYS A 95 -8.15 -11.44 -6.03
C CYS A 95 -7.33 -10.33 -5.34
N SER A 96 -7.45 -10.23 -4.01
CA SER A 96 -6.74 -9.24 -3.18
C SER A 96 -6.98 -7.77 -3.58
N GLU A 97 -8.03 -7.50 -4.36
CA GLU A 97 -8.44 -6.13 -4.67
C GLU A 97 -8.95 -5.45 -3.39
N VAL A 98 -8.45 -4.24 -3.12
CA VAL A 98 -8.80 -3.46 -1.93
C VAL A 98 -9.63 -2.25 -2.35
N HIS A 99 -10.66 -1.98 -1.56
CA HIS A 99 -11.54 -0.82 -1.65
C HIS A 99 -11.41 0.00 -0.37
N VAL A 100 -11.08 1.28 -0.50
CA VAL A 100 -11.05 2.24 0.61
C VAL A 100 -12.35 3.04 0.60
N GLY A 101 -13.21 2.81 1.60
CA GLY A 101 -14.52 3.46 1.76
C GLY A 101 -15.60 2.56 2.42
N PRO A 102 -16.67 3.18 2.97
CA PRO A 102 -17.76 2.45 3.66
C PRO A 102 -18.57 1.53 2.73
N SER A 103 -18.73 1.92 1.47
CA SER A 103 -19.47 1.17 0.45
C SER A 103 -18.64 1.09 -0.81
N GLY A 104 -18.48 -0.16 -1.30
CA GLY A 104 -17.73 -0.45 -2.51
C GLY A 104 -18.17 0.46 -3.65
N HIS A 105 -17.27 1.29 -4.15
CA HIS A 105 -17.38 1.76 -5.53
C HIS A 105 -17.39 0.53 -6.44
N ARG A 106 -17.98 0.63 -7.63
CA ARG A 106 -18.07 -0.50 -8.56
C ARG A 106 -16.66 -0.89 -9.03
N ALA A 107 -16.00 -1.74 -8.25
CA ALA A 107 -14.72 -2.35 -8.58
C ALA A 107 -14.83 -3.10 -9.91
N ARG A 108 -13.68 -3.30 -10.56
CA ARG A 108 -13.60 -4.15 -11.76
C ARG A 108 -14.15 -5.53 -11.41
N LEU A 109 -14.61 -6.30 -12.38
CA LEU A 109 -15.01 -7.68 -12.08
C LEU A 109 -13.82 -8.43 -11.47
N CYS A 110 -14.08 -9.24 -10.44
CA CYS A 110 -13.10 -10.12 -9.84
C CYS A 110 -12.46 -10.97 -10.94
N GLY A 111 -11.17 -10.75 -11.19
CA GLY A 111 -10.45 -11.32 -12.35
C GLY A 111 -10.23 -12.82 -12.30
N VAL A 112 -10.50 -13.46 -11.14
CA VAL A 112 -10.26 -14.89 -10.90
C VAL A 112 -11.41 -15.75 -11.46
N PHE A 113 -12.63 -15.22 -11.54
CA PHE A 113 -13.82 -16.01 -11.90
C PHE A 113 -14.55 -15.39 -13.09
N LYS A 114 -13.96 -15.50 -14.28
CA LYS A 114 -14.63 -15.10 -15.53
C LYS A 114 -15.71 -16.09 -15.99
N PHE A 115 -15.72 -17.33 -15.48
CA PHE A 115 -16.55 -18.43 -16.00
C PHE A 115 -17.52 -19.06 -15.00
N GLU A 116 -17.51 -18.64 -13.73
CA GLU A 116 -18.45 -19.17 -12.74
C GLU A 116 -19.71 -18.30 -12.61
N SER A 117 -20.78 -18.88 -12.07
CA SER A 117 -22.12 -18.28 -11.87
C SER A 117 -22.12 -16.96 -11.08
N TRP A 118 -21.02 -16.62 -10.42
CA TRP A 118 -20.79 -15.43 -9.61
C TRP A 118 -20.56 -14.12 -10.39
N ARG A 119 -20.65 -14.13 -11.74
CA ARG A 119 -20.59 -12.94 -12.61
C ARG A 119 -19.43 -11.98 -12.29
N GLY A 120 -18.27 -12.50 -11.85
CA GLY A 120 -17.13 -11.68 -11.47
C GLY A 120 -17.40 -10.70 -10.32
N ALA A 121 -18.31 -11.01 -9.39
CA ALA A 121 -18.51 -10.22 -8.18
C ALA A 121 -17.36 -10.41 -7.18
N HIS A 122 -17.07 -9.36 -6.41
CA HIS A 122 -16.10 -9.44 -5.31
C HIS A 122 -16.77 -9.91 -4.03
N LEU A 123 -16.08 -10.81 -3.31
CA LEU A 123 -16.45 -11.21 -1.96
C LEU A 123 -15.68 -10.37 -0.96
N TRP A 124 -16.28 -9.26 -0.54
CA TRP A 124 -15.65 -8.30 0.36
C TRP A 124 -15.57 -8.80 1.80
N LYS A 125 -14.40 -8.69 2.41
CA LYS A 125 -14.19 -8.75 3.87
C LYS A 125 -13.61 -7.44 4.37
N LYS A 126 -13.68 -7.19 5.68
CA LYS A 126 -12.94 -6.09 6.32
C LYS A 126 -11.45 -6.26 6.02
N ALA A 127 -10.80 -5.19 5.59
CA ALA A 127 -9.36 -5.18 5.34
C ALA A 127 -8.59 -5.11 6.67
N GLU A 128 -7.51 -5.86 6.73
CA GLU A 128 -6.54 -5.88 7.83
C GLU A 128 -5.19 -5.36 7.34
N VAL A 129 -4.27 -5.08 8.27
CA VAL A 129 -2.94 -4.54 7.95
C VAL A 129 -2.21 -5.46 6.96
N ASP A 130 -2.34 -6.78 7.14
CA ASP A 130 -1.65 -7.78 6.32
C ASP A 130 -2.23 -7.88 4.90
N ASP A 131 -3.45 -7.41 4.66
CA ASP A 131 -4.05 -7.37 3.33
C ASP A 131 -3.43 -6.24 2.47
N LEU A 132 -2.93 -5.17 3.12
CA LEU A 132 -2.34 -3.99 2.46
C LEU A 132 -0.81 -4.01 2.53
N VAL A 133 -0.26 -4.49 3.63
CA VAL A 133 1.17 -4.54 3.92
C VAL A 133 1.48 -5.95 4.43
N PRO A 134 1.63 -6.96 3.54
CA PRO A 134 1.80 -8.35 3.94
C PRO A 134 3.04 -8.54 4.82
N PRO A 135 3.00 -9.35 5.89
CA PRO A 135 4.14 -9.51 6.81
C PRO A 135 5.38 -10.14 6.14
N ARG A 136 5.21 -10.69 4.93
CA ARG A 136 6.28 -11.10 4.03
C ARG A 136 6.00 -10.51 2.65
N LEU A 137 7.01 -9.92 2.00
CA LEU A 137 6.86 -9.46 0.62
C LEU A 137 6.45 -10.65 -0.27
N PRO A 138 5.34 -10.57 -1.02
CA PRO A 138 4.91 -11.66 -1.89
C PRO A 138 6.03 -11.95 -2.91
N GLY A 139 6.53 -13.19 -2.92
CA GLY A 139 7.65 -13.62 -3.76
C GLY A 139 9.00 -13.79 -3.03
N THR A 140 9.09 -13.48 -1.73
CA THR A 140 10.26 -13.92 -0.95
C THR A 140 10.20 -15.43 -0.75
N VAL A 141 11.14 -16.13 -1.38
CA VAL A 141 11.56 -17.48 -0.98
C VAL A 141 11.68 -17.46 0.53
N GLY A 142 10.87 -18.25 1.23
CA GLY A 142 10.90 -18.29 2.68
C GLY A 142 12.30 -18.70 3.11
N LEU A 143 13.08 -17.76 3.64
CA LEU A 143 14.23 -18.13 4.44
C LEU A 143 13.67 -18.82 5.68
N ARG A 144 13.71 -20.16 5.68
CA ARG A 144 13.68 -20.91 6.93
C ARG A 144 15.00 -20.58 7.61
N ILE A 145 14.95 -19.78 8.66
CA ILE A 145 16.05 -19.73 9.62
C ILE A 145 16.01 -21.10 10.30
N LEU A 146 16.91 -22.00 9.87
CA LEU A 146 17.33 -23.19 10.62
C LEU A 146 18.76 -22.94 11.08
#